data_AF-A0A928UCJ7-F1
#
_entry.id   AF-A0A928UCJ7-F1
#
_cell.length_a   1.000
_cell.length_b   1.000
_cell.length_c   1.000
_cell.angle_alpha   90.00
_cell.angle_beta   90.00
_cell.angle_gamma   90.00
#
_symmetry.space_group_name_H-M   'P 1'
#
loop_
_entity.id
_entity.type
_entity.pdbx_description
1 polymer ?
#
loop_
_entity_poly.entity_id
_entity_poly.type
_entity_poly.pdbx_seq_one_letter_code
_entity_poly.pdbx_strand_id
1 'polypeptide(L)' 'MRICHYPSGASKWNPVEHRLFSFISKNWEGNPLRSYDVMLSLIAGTTTTAGLLLVQTILNEKEYQKESKSLMTK' A
#
# COMPACT_ATOMS: atom_id res chain seq x y z
N MET A 1 -11.37 8.63 17.90
CA MET A 1 -10.80 8.39 16.56
C MET A 1 -11.65 9.16 15.55
N ARG A 2 -11.07 10.04 14.72
CA ARG A 2 -11.82 10.84 13.74
C ARG A 2 -11.66 10.17 12.37
N ILE A 3 -12.77 9.78 11.74
CA ILE A 3 -12.75 9.19 10.39
C ILE A 3 -12.92 10.34 9.39
N CYS A 4 -11.94 10.53 8.52
CA CYS A 4 -12.01 11.51 7.44
C CYS A 4 -12.40 10.78 6.15
N HIS A 5 -13.56 11.12 5.59
CA HIS A 5 -13.96 10.65 4.28
C HIS A 5 -13.27 11.50 3.21
N TYR A 6 -12.55 10.83 2.29
CA TYR A 6 -11.99 11.47 1.10
C TYR A 6 -13.00 11.35 -0.05
N PRO A 7 -13.22 12.41 -0.84
CA PRO A 7 -14.07 12.33 -2.03
C PRO A 7 -13.43 11.41 -3.09
N SER A 8 -14.26 10.89 -4.00
CA SER A 8 -13.76 10.09 -5.13
C SER A 8 -12.73 10.86 -5.94
N GLY A 9 -11.65 10.18 -6.36
CA GLY A 9 -10.55 10.80 -7.12
C GLY A 9 -9.59 11.67 -6.29
N ALA A 10 -9.71 11.69 -4.96
CA ALA A 10 -8.82 12.47 -4.09
C ALA A 10 -7.45 11.82 -3.83
N SER A 11 -7.09 10.73 -4.52
CA SER A 11 -5.78 10.07 -4.40
C SER A 11 -4.62 11.05 -4.57
N LYS A 12 -4.74 11.97 -5.55
CA LYS A 12 -3.80 13.07 -5.81
C LYS A 12 -3.50 13.94 -4.58
N TRP A 13 -4.39 14.03 -3.60
CA TRP A 13 -4.19 14.87 -2.41
C TRP A 13 -3.93 14.05 -1.15
N ASN A 14 -3.94 12.72 -1.23
CA ASN A 14 -3.68 11.85 -0.10
C ASN A 14 -2.18 11.91 0.28
N PRO A 15 -1.81 12.46 1.45
CA PRO A 15 -0.41 12.61 1.82
C PRO A 15 0.33 11.26 1.92
N VAL A 16 -0.39 10.17 2.21
CA VAL A 16 0.20 8.82 2.29
C VAL A 16 0.74 8.39 0.93
N GLU A 17 0.01 8.67 -0.16
CA GLU A 17 0.47 8.28 -1.49
C GLU A 17 1.78 8.98 -1.87
N HIS A 18 1.87 10.27 -1.57
CA HIS A 18 3.04 11.07 -1.92
C HIS A 18 4.23 10.87 -1.00
N ARG A 19 3.98 10.66 0.30
CA ARG A 19 5.04 10.60 1.32
C ARG A 19 5.50 9.19 1.65
N LEU A 20 4.70 8.16 1.37
CA LEU A 20 5.03 6.77 1.68
C LEU A 20 5.14 5.92 0.41
N PHE A 21 4.06 5.81 -0.39
CA PHE A 21 4.04 4.88 -1.51
C PHE A 21 5.06 5.22 -2.60
N SER A 22 5.32 6.52 -2.84
CA SER A 22 6.36 6.95 -3.78
C SER A 22 7.74 6.39 -3.45
N PHE A 23 8.11 6.32 -2.16
CA PHE A 23 9.40 5.81 -1.71
C PHE A 23 9.44 4.28 -1.70
N ILE A 24 8.33 3.62 -1.35
CA ILE A 24 8.23 2.15 -1.44
C ILE A 24 8.45 1.72 -2.90
N SER A 25 7.78 2.37 -3.85
CA SER A 25 7.93 2.08 -5.28
C SER A 25 9.35 2.28 -5.77
N LYS A 26 10.05 3.33 -5.31
CA LYS A 26 11.47 3.54 -5.61
C LYS A 26 12.36 2.46 -5.02
N ASN A 27 12.09 2.00 -3.80
CA ASN A 27 12.88 0.94 -3.17
C ASN A 27 12.70 -0.42 -3.88
N TRP A 28 11.53 -0.64 -4.48
CA TRP A 28 11.25 -1.83 -5.28
C TRP A 28 11.87 -1.80 -6.67
N GLU A 29 12.21 -0.62 -7.19
CA GLU A 29 12.76 -0.48 -8.52
C GLU A 29 14.05 -1.31 -8.67
N GLY A 30 14.07 -2.20 -9.67
CA GLY A 30 15.20 -3.10 -9.91
C GLY A 30 15.20 -4.38 -9.07
N ASN A 31 14.26 -4.57 -8.14
CA ASN A 31 14.16 -5.79 -7.32
C ASN A 31 13.01 -6.71 -7.81
N PRO A 32 13.30 -7.97 -8.16
CA PRO A 32 12.26 -8.92 -8.56
C PRO A 32 11.42 -9.34 -7.34
N LEU A 33 10.17 -8.90 -7.27
CA LEU A 33 9.24 -9.18 -6.18
C LEU A 33 8.67 -10.62 -6.28
N ARG A 34 9.50 -11.62 -5.97
CA ARG A 34 9.17 -13.06 -6.19
C ARG A 34 8.61 -13.78 -4.96
N SER A 35 8.71 -13.21 -3.77
CA SER A 35 8.14 -13.79 -2.54
C SER A 35 7.59 -12.69 -1.62
N TYR A 36 6.67 -13.08 -0.74
CA TYR A 36 6.13 -12.17 0.28
C TYR A 36 7.24 -11.67 1.22
N ASP A 37 8.18 -12.53 1.59
CA ASP A 37 9.30 -12.14 2.47
C ASP A 37 10.16 -11.03 1.86
N VAL A 38 10.44 -11.12 0.54
CA VAL A 38 11.18 -10.08 -0.19
C VAL A 38 10.38 -8.79 -0.22
N MET A 39 9.08 -8.86 -0.52
CA MET A 39 8.20 -7.69 -0.51
C MET A 39 8.16 -7.02 0.87
N LEU A 40 7.92 -7.78 1.94
CA LEU A 40 7.87 -7.27 3.31
C LEU A 40 9.19 -6.62 3.70
N SER A 41 10.31 -7.28 3.42
CA SER A 41 11.65 -6.78 3.73
C SER A 41 11.94 -5.46 3.01
N LEU A 42 11.58 -5.35 1.74
CA LEU A 42 11.76 -4.10 0.97
C LEU A 42 10.84 -2.98 1.46
N ILE A 43 9.59 -3.27 1.80
CA ILE A 43 8.70 -2.23 2.35
C ILE A 43 9.25 -1.76 3.71
N ALA A 44 9.61 -2.68 4.61
CA ALA A 44 10.14 -2.36 5.94
C ALA A 44 11.46 -1.59 5.87
N GLY A 45 12.31 -1.90 4.89
CA GLY A 45 13.58 -1.22 4.63
C GLY A 45 13.45 0.11 3.88
N THR A 46 12.23 0.60 3.59
CA THR A 46 12.05 1.86 2.87
C THR A 46 12.44 3.05 3.74
N THR A 47 13.50 3.76 3.37
CA THR A 47 13.96 4.98 4.06
C THR A 47 13.82 6.22 3.19
N THR A 48 13.59 7.38 3.81
CA THR A 48 13.64 8.69 3.13
C THR A 48 14.94 9.40 3.43
N THR A 49 15.31 10.39 2.62
CA THR A 49 16.51 11.23 2.83
C THR A 49 16.54 11.94 4.18
N ALA A 50 15.38 12.18 4.79
CA ALA A 50 15.26 12.76 6.13
C ALA A 50 15.37 11.71 7.26
N GLY A 51 15.48 10.41 6.94
CA GLY A 51 15.63 9.32 7.92
C GLY A 51 14.38 9.01 8.77
N LEU A 52 13.24 9.65 8.49
CA LEU A 52 12.10 9.71 9.42
C LEU A 52 11.01 8.65 9.19
N LEU A 53 11.19 7.73 8.24
CA LEU A 53 10.12 6.81 7.84
C LEU A 53 10.40 5.41 8.38
N LEU A 54 9.74 5.07 9.49
CA LEU A 54 9.72 3.72 10.04
C LEU A 54 8.42 3.04 9.60
N VAL A 55 8.53 2.05 8.72
CA VAL A 55 7.38 1.30 8.19
C VAL A 55 7.30 -0.05 8.88
N GLN A 56 6.15 -0.34 9.48
CA GLN A 56 5.85 -1.69 9.97
C GLN A 56 5.01 -2.42 8.93
N THR A 57 5.39 -3.65 8.63
CA THR A 57 4.81 -4.45 7.55
C THR A 57 4.40 -5.80 8.10
N ILE A 58 3.15 -6.19 7.86
CA ILE A 58 2.60 -7.46 8.32
C ILE A 58 1.86 -8.07 7.14
N LEU A 59 2.11 -9.35 6.88
CA LEU A 59 1.33 -10.10 5.90
C LEU A 59 -0.07 -10.36 6.46
N ASN A 60 -1.08 -9.94 5.71
CA ASN A 60 -2.46 -10.23 6.06
C ASN A 60 -2.93 -11.49 5.34
N GLU A 61 -3.00 -12.61 6.07
CA GLU A 61 -3.40 -13.92 5.55
C GLU A 61 -4.93 -14.14 5.60
N LYS A 62 -5.71 -13.09 5.91
CA LYS A 62 -7.17 -13.19 5.93
C LYS A 62 -7.69 -13.57 4.55
N GLU A 63 -8.52 -14.60 4.53
CA GLU A 63 -9.27 -14.99 3.34
C GLU A 63 -10.52 -14.11 3.22
N TYR A 64 -10.60 -13.34 2.14
CA TYR A 64 -11.73 -12.46 1.87
C TYR A 64 -12.76 -13.18 1.01
N GLN A 65 -13.98 -13.33 1.51
CA GLN A 65 -15.10 -13.86 0.74
C GLN A 65 -15.38 -12.92 -0.45
N LYS A 66 -15.30 -13.44 -1.68
CA LYS A 66 -15.75 -12.68 -2.86
C LYS A 66 -17.26 -12.61 -2.83
N GLU A 67 -17.82 -11.41 -2.80
CA GLU A 67 -19.23 -11.24 -3.11
C GLU A 67 -19.49 -11.71 -4.56
N SER A 68 -20.50 -12.56 -4.73
CA SER A 68 -21.00 -12.95 -6.03
C SER A 68 -21.57 -11.71 -6.72
N LYS A 69 -21.06 -11.37 -7.92
CA LYS A 69 -21.68 -10.33 -8.75
C LYS A 69 -23.10 -10.79 -9.08
N SER A 70 -24.10 -10.21 -8.42
CA SER A 70 -25.49 -10.31 -8.86
C SER A 70 -25.53 -9.78 -10.30
N LEU A 71 -25.95 -10.65 -11.22
CA LEU A 71 -26.13 -10.34 -12.63
C LEU A 71 -27.16 -9.20 -12.71
N MET A 72 -26.71 -8.00 -13.06
CA MET A 72 -27.61 -6.88 -13.34
C MET A 72 -28.25 -7.16 -14.70
N THR A 73 -29.41 -7.83 -14.69
CA THR A 73 -30.28 -8.03 -15.85
C THR A 73 -30.75 -6.65 -16.32
N LYS A 74 -30.56 -6.37 -17.62
CA LYS A 74 -31.05 -5.18 -18.32
C LYS A 74 -32.57 -5.07 -18.30
#